data_AF-A0A511YJB2-F1
#
_entry.id   AF-A0A511YJB2-F1
#
_cell.length_a   1.000
_cell.length_b   1.000
_cell.length_c   1.000
_cell.angle_alpha   90.00
_cell.angle_beta   90.00
_cell.angle_gamma   90.00
#
_symmetry.space_group_name_H-M   'P 1'
#
loop_
_entity.id
_entity.type
_entity.pdbx_description
1 polymer ?
#
loop_
_entity_poly.entity_id
_entity_poly.type
_entity_poly.pdbx_seq_one_letter_code
_entity_poly.pdbx_strand_id
1 'polypeptide(L)'
;MEYLKRGIVAVPAEAGIFVSWRLLGTEAEDTYFDLYRIGNNQTRKLNKKALRNETHFLDKTADKGKNYTYFVKSNTQHQETDRDFAKYTAHQKPYFPIPLKTPEGYTPNDVSAADLDGDGTYEIILHQTGRSKDNSQKGQTDPPVIQAYKMDGTFLWEINLGKNIREGAHYTQFLVYDLDRDGKAEIVMKTADGTRDGTGKFIGDPTKNYVNENGMILSGPELMTVFDGQTGAEIHTVDYQVPRFEGSLNPTNEQMAETWGDAKGNRIDRFLGAVAYLDGKTPSVIMSRGYYTRTAIAAWDFKDKKLSLRWLFDTESSEENKKYRGQGNHNLSIADVDNDGKDEVVFGAMTLDDDGKVLNSTGYGHGDALHVGDLDPANPGLEIFDIQERFDDAGAHFRDAKTGKVLWKLPSAVYSKASKFQGPGRGLSLNIDPRYEGSECWASGAGLKGIYTAQGKKICDKNPPANMGIYWDGDFLSEILDGTVISKWDWKNERSNVLFEAENFQCESNNGTKKNPALVADLFGDWREEVIYRTADNRELRIFTTIIPTKHRLYTLMHNPQYRLSIVWQNVGYNQPPHTDYYLDESVKEMPEPDIFTVSPKTDN
;
A
#
# COMPACT_ATOMS: atom_id res chain seq x y z
N MET A 1 6.58 -11.80 -10.19
CA MET A 1 5.26 -11.13 -10.07
C MET A 1 4.16 -12.17 -10.08
N GLU A 2 2.99 -11.82 -9.56
CA GLU A 2 1.85 -12.74 -9.48
C GLU A 2 1.33 -13.11 -10.88
N TYR A 3 0.85 -14.35 -11.02
CA TYR A 3 -0.03 -14.67 -12.14
C TYR A 3 -1.37 -13.99 -11.89
N LEU A 4 -1.88 -13.23 -12.86
CA LEU A 4 -3.18 -12.59 -12.77
C LEU A 4 -4.08 -13.02 -13.93
N LYS A 5 -5.36 -13.27 -13.60
CA LYS A 5 -6.42 -13.34 -14.60
C LYS A 5 -6.64 -11.97 -15.24
N ARG A 6 -7.43 -11.96 -16.31
CA ARG A 6 -7.87 -10.74 -17.01
C ARG A 6 -8.43 -9.66 -16.09
N GLY A 7 -9.01 -10.05 -14.96
CA GLY A 7 -9.66 -9.12 -14.03
C GLY A 7 -10.81 -8.41 -14.72
N ILE A 8 -11.55 -9.08 -15.62
CA ILE A 8 -12.62 -8.40 -16.35
C ILE A 8 -13.74 -8.03 -15.38
N VAL A 9 -14.19 -6.78 -15.44
CA VAL A 9 -15.21 -6.23 -14.55
C VAL A 9 -16.30 -5.53 -15.36
N ALA A 10 -17.55 -5.56 -14.88
CA ALA A 10 -18.68 -4.91 -15.53
C ALA A 10 -19.49 -4.12 -14.49
N VAL A 11 -19.70 -2.82 -14.72
CA VAL A 11 -20.29 -1.87 -13.75
C VAL A 11 -21.38 -1.03 -14.42
N PRO A 12 -22.50 -0.72 -13.74
CA PRO A 12 -23.53 0.16 -14.29
C PRO A 12 -22.95 1.56 -14.52
N ALA A 13 -23.14 2.08 -15.73
CA ALA A 13 -22.84 3.46 -16.08
C ALA A 13 -24.15 4.22 -16.38
N GLU A 14 -24.08 5.54 -16.53
CA GLU A 14 -25.26 6.34 -16.90
C GLU A 14 -25.92 5.80 -18.19
N ALA A 15 -25.11 5.62 -19.23
CA ALA A 15 -25.53 5.25 -20.58
C ALA A 15 -25.33 3.76 -20.95
N GLY A 16 -25.31 2.83 -19.98
CA GLY A 16 -25.18 1.39 -20.27
C GLY A 16 -24.43 0.63 -19.18
N ILE A 17 -23.62 -0.34 -19.59
CA ILE A 17 -22.69 -1.08 -18.72
C ILE A 17 -21.26 -0.79 -19.19
N PHE A 18 -20.43 -0.28 -18.29
CA PHE A 18 -19.00 -0.09 -18.52
C PHE A 18 -18.28 -1.38 -18.18
N VAL A 19 -17.40 -1.83 -19.07
CA VAL A 19 -16.62 -3.06 -18.91
C VAL A 19 -15.15 -2.71 -19.07
N SER A 20 -14.29 -3.12 -18.13
CA SER A 20 -12.84 -2.94 -18.23
C SER A 20 -12.10 -4.24 -17.87
N TRP A 21 -10.83 -4.34 -18.29
CA TRP A 21 -9.96 -5.49 -18.06
C TRP A 21 -8.48 -5.10 -18.15
N ARG A 22 -7.61 -5.98 -17.66
CA ARG A 22 -6.18 -5.73 -17.60
C ARG A 22 -5.55 -5.90 -18.98
N LEU A 23 -4.54 -5.10 -19.28
CA LEU A 23 -3.43 -5.55 -20.11
C LEU A 23 -2.40 -6.19 -19.17
N LEU A 24 -2.08 -7.46 -19.36
CA LEU A 24 -1.15 -8.16 -18.47
C LEU A 24 0.28 -7.88 -18.89
N GLY A 25 1.20 -7.70 -17.94
CA GLY A 25 2.63 -7.54 -18.23
C GLY A 25 3.30 -8.73 -18.93
N THR A 26 2.60 -9.85 -19.09
CA THR A 26 3.04 -11.01 -19.89
C THR A 26 2.53 -10.98 -21.33
N GLU A 27 1.80 -9.92 -21.71
CA GLU A 27 1.28 -9.70 -23.06
C GLU A 27 2.07 -8.62 -23.79
N ALA A 28 2.25 -8.78 -25.10
CA ALA A 28 2.81 -7.73 -25.93
C ALA A 28 1.92 -6.48 -25.92
N GLU A 29 2.53 -5.30 -25.96
CA GLU A 29 1.79 -4.04 -25.94
C GLU A 29 0.76 -3.97 -27.09
N ASP A 30 1.05 -4.49 -28.28
CA ASP A 30 0.14 -4.42 -29.43
C ASP A 30 -1.02 -5.45 -29.41
N THR A 31 -1.16 -6.21 -28.33
CA THR A 31 -2.28 -7.14 -28.08
C THR A 31 -3.62 -6.41 -28.22
N TYR A 32 -4.57 -7.05 -28.91
CA TYR A 32 -5.88 -6.50 -29.13
C TYR A 32 -7.00 -7.44 -28.74
N PHE A 33 -8.13 -6.84 -28.37
CA PHE A 33 -9.24 -7.54 -27.75
C PHE A 33 -10.53 -7.42 -28.56
N ASP A 34 -11.32 -8.49 -28.51
CA ASP A 34 -12.72 -8.49 -28.91
C ASP A 34 -13.58 -8.78 -27.69
N LEU A 35 -14.53 -7.89 -27.41
CA LEU A 35 -15.43 -8.00 -26.27
C LEU A 35 -16.73 -8.70 -26.68
N TYR A 36 -17.13 -9.67 -25.88
CA TYR A 36 -18.36 -10.43 -26.05
C TYR A 36 -19.27 -10.28 -24.85
N ARG A 37 -20.57 -10.27 -25.11
CA ARG A 37 -21.63 -10.32 -24.10
C ARG A 37 -22.53 -11.52 -24.33
N ILE A 38 -22.81 -12.25 -23.27
CA ILE A 38 -23.83 -13.29 -23.20
C ILE A 38 -25.05 -12.70 -22.50
N GLY A 39 -26.21 -12.74 -23.17
CA GLY A 39 -27.50 -12.35 -22.61
C GLY A 39 -28.62 -13.07 -23.33
N ASN A 40 -29.66 -13.52 -22.60
CA ASN A 40 -30.74 -14.35 -23.14
C ASN A 40 -30.23 -15.59 -23.91
N ASN A 41 -29.20 -16.26 -23.39
CA ASN A 41 -28.51 -17.41 -24.01
C ASN A 41 -27.93 -17.14 -25.41
N GLN A 42 -27.74 -15.87 -25.79
CA GLN A 42 -27.08 -15.48 -27.03
C GLN A 42 -25.75 -14.80 -26.74
N THR A 43 -24.71 -15.20 -27.46
CA THR A 43 -23.40 -14.56 -27.42
C THR A 43 -23.31 -13.55 -28.56
N ARG A 44 -22.92 -12.31 -28.25
CA ARG A 44 -22.76 -11.24 -29.23
C ARG A 44 -21.42 -10.54 -29.03
N LYS A 45 -20.66 -10.39 -30.12
CA LYS A 45 -19.51 -9.47 -30.18
C LYS A 45 -19.99 -8.02 -30.17
N LEU A 46 -19.39 -7.18 -29.33
CA LEU A 46 -19.83 -5.81 -29.11
C LEU A 46 -19.09 -4.78 -29.98
N ASN A 47 -17.78 -4.97 -30.15
CA ASN A 47 -16.93 -4.08 -30.94
C ASN A 47 -16.92 -4.48 -32.43
N LYS A 48 -16.93 -3.50 -33.35
CA LYS A 48 -16.84 -3.74 -34.81
C LYS A 48 -15.39 -3.93 -35.28
N LYS A 49 -14.48 -3.16 -34.69
CA LYS A 49 -13.03 -3.23 -34.90
C LYS A 49 -12.38 -3.72 -33.60
N ALA A 50 -11.27 -4.43 -33.74
CA ALA A 50 -10.41 -4.82 -32.63
C ALA A 50 -10.09 -3.63 -31.71
N LEU A 51 -10.17 -3.83 -30.39
CA LEU A 51 -9.82 -2.83 -29.38
C LEU A 51 -8.30 -2.89 -29.17
N ARG A 52 -7.62 -1.79 -29.54
CA ARG A 52 -6.14 -1.68 -29.55
C ARG A 52 -5.60 -0.60 -28.62
N ASN A 53 -6.40 0.39 -28.25
CA ASN A 53 -5.92 1.56 -27.50
C ASN A 53 -6.55 1.63 -26.11
N GLU A 54 -7.47 0.72 -25.81
CA GLU A 54 -8.34 0.76 -24.65
C GLU A 54 -8.53 -0.67 -24.18
N THR A 55 -8.47 -0.89 -22.88
CA THR A 55 -8.89 -2.15 -22.24
C THR A 55 -10.21 -1.95 -21.48
N HIS A 56 -11.08 -1.12 -22.05
CA HIS A 56 -12.45 -0.95 -21.58
C HIS A 56 -13.41 -0.75 -22.76
N PHE A 57 -14.71 -0.80 -22.47
CA PHE A 57 -15.79 -0.62 -23.44
C PHE A 57 -17.09 -0.22 -22.74
N LEU A 58 -17.79 0.78 -23.26
CA LEU A 58 -19.15 1.12 -22.81
C LEU A 58 -20.20 0.43 -23.69
N ASP A 59 -20.83 -0.62 -23.16
CA ASP A 59 -21.97 -1.28 -23.81
C ASP A 59 -23.25 -0.47 -23.64
N LYS A 60 -23.47 0.46 -24.56
CA LYS A 60 -24.69 1.28 -24.65
C LYS A 60 -25.95 0.51 -25.02
N THR A 61 -25.82 -0.75 -25.42
CA THR A 61 -26.94 -1.60 -25.84
C THR A 61 -27.46 -2.50 -24.73
N ALA A 62 -26.76 -2.55 -23.59
CA ALA A 62 -27.16 -3.35 -22.45
C ALA A 62 -28.25 -2.65 -21.63
N ASP A 63 -29.27 -3.44 -21.26
CA ASP A 63 -30.33 -3.02 -20.37
C ASP A 63 -29.91 -3.31 -18.93
N LYS A 64 -29.71 -2.26 -18.13
CA LYS A 64 -29.26 -2.38 -16.73
C LYS A 64 -30.19 -3.21 -15.84
N GLY A 65 -31.43 -3.48 -16.27
CA GLY A 65 -32.37 -4.38 -15.60
C GLY A 65 -32.24 -5.87 -15.98
N LYS A 66 -31.19 -6.26 -16.70
CA LYS A 66 -30.94 -7.66 -17.10
C LYS A 66 -29.59 -8.16 -16.65
N ASN A 67 -29.47 -9.48 -16.59
CA ASN A 67 -28.22 -10.16 -16.28
C ASN A 67 -27.39 -10.36 -17.56
N TYR A 68 -26.09 -10.17 -17.45
CA TYR A 68 -25.15 -10.40 -18.53
C TYR A 68 -23.88 -11.06 -18.03
N THR A 69 -23.21 -11.78 -18.92
CA THR A 69 -21.83 -12.22 -18.71
C THR A 69 -20.97 -11.65 -19.82
N TYR A 70 -19.85 -11.04 -19.47
CA TYR A 70 -18.89 -10.49 -20.41
C TYR A 70 -17.60 -11.30 -20.37
N PHE A 71 -16.94 -11.41 -21.52
CA PHE A 71 -15.60 -11.98 -21.64
C PHE A 71 -14.89 -11.37 -22.85
N VAL A 72 -13.56 -11.42 -22.83
CA VAL A 72 -12.73 -10.96 -23.94
C VAL A 72 -12.03 -12.14 -24.62
N LYS A 73 -11.77 -11.98 -25.91
CA LYS A 73 -10.79 -12.80 -26.63
C LYS A 73 -9.60 -11.92 -26.95
N SER A 74 -8.41 -12.34 -26.52
CA SER A 74 -7.16 -11.73 -26.98
C SER A 74 -6.81 -12.33 -28.34
N ASN A 75 -6.23 -11.52 -29.22
CA ASN A 75 -5.81 -11.97 -30.54
C ASN A 75 -4.28 -12.02 -30.62
N THR A 76 -3.71 -12.87 -29.77
CA THR A 76 -2.33 -13.34 -29.84
C THR A 76 -2.22 -14.44 -30.92
N GLN A 77 -1.01 -14.96 -31.18
CA GLN A 77 -0.80 -16.11 -32.10
C GLN A 77 -1.72 -17.31 -31.76
N HIS A 78 -2.18 -17.42 -30.52
CA HIS A 78 -3.01 -18.51 -30.02
C HIS A 78 -4.52 -18.23 -30.01
N GLN A 79 -4.96 -16.99 -30.29
CA GLN A 79 -6.39 -16.57 -30.28
C GLN A 79 -7.19 -17.14 -29.09
N GLU A 80 -6.61 -17.03 -27.90
CA GLU A 80 -7.18 -17.67 -26.72
C GLU A 80 -8.39 -16.89 -26.21
N THR A 81 -9.42 -17.64 -25.83
CA THR A 81 -10.51 -17.06 -25.04
C THR A 81 -10.02 -17.03 -23.60
N ASP A 82 -9.91 -15.83 -23.04
CA ASP A 82 -9.61 -15.69 -21.63
C ASP A 82 -10.71 -16.38 -20.83
N ARG A 83 -10.34 -17.21 -19.85
CA ARG A 83 -11.29 -18.00 -19.07
C ARG A 83 -11.92 -17.20 -17.93
N ASP A 84 -11.59 -15.92 -17.82
CA ASP A 84 -12.19 -15.00 -16.88
C ASP A 84 -13.47 -14.33 -17.43
N PHE A 85 -14.45 -14.12 -16.55
CA PHE A 85 -15.79 -13.66 -16.92
C PHE A 85 -16.32 -12.63 -15.92
N ALA A 86 -16.77 -11.48 -16.43
CA ALA A 86 -17.47 -10.50 -15.61
C ALA A 86 -18.96 -10.82 -15.60
N LYS A 87 -19.55 -10.96 -14.42
CA LYS A 87 -21.01 -11.06 -14.27
C LYS A 87 -21.58 -9.69 -13.93
N TYR A 88 -22.53 -9.24 -14.74
CA TYR A 88 -23.37 -8.10 -14.39
C TYR A 88 -24.74 -8.60 -13.96
N THR A 89 -25.18 -8.21 -12.76
CA THR A 89 -26.51 -8.53 -12.24
C THR A 89 -27.46 -7.36 -12.45
N ALA A 90 -28.71 -7.65 -12.81
CA ALA A 90 -29.77 -6.66 -12.97
C ALA A 90 -29.83 -5.71 -11.76
N HIS A 91 -29.77 -4.40 -12.03
CA HIS A 91 -29.79 -3.34 -11.03
C HIS A 91 -28.68 -3.40 -9.97
N GLN A 92 -27.53 -4.03 -10.28
CA GLN A 92 -26.37 -4.00 -9.39
C GLN A 92 -25.95 -2.56 -9.06
N LYS A 93 -25.30 -2.39 -7.91
CA LYS A 93 -24.80 -1.11 -7.43
C LYS A 93 -23.51 -0.72 -8.16
N PRO A 94 -23.08 0.56 -8.11
CA PRO A 94 -21.81 1.00 -8.70
C PRO A 94 -20.60 0.63 -7.82
N TYR A 95 -20.68 -0.48 -7.08
CA TYR A 95 -19.63 -1.01 -6.22
C TYR A 95 -19.81 -2.52 -6.06
N PHE A 96 -18.73 -3.19 -5.67
CA PHE A 96 -18.73 -4.60 -5.29
C PHE A 96 -18.71 -4.72 -3.76
N PRO A 97 -19.76 -5.25 -3.12
CA PRO A 97 -19.79 -5.44 -1.68
C PRO A 97 -19.08 -6.74 -1.29
N ILE A 98 -18.30 -6.69 -0.23
CA ILE A 98 -17.73 -7.86 0.46
C ILE A 98 -18.35 -7.90 1.86
N PRO A 99 -19.35 -8.76 2.11
CA PRO A 99 -19.91 -9.00 3.43
C PRO A 99 -18.85 -9.48 4.42
N LEU A 100 -18.84 -8.89 5.62
CA LEU A 100 -17.83 -9.14 6.64
C LEU A 100 -18.37 -9.87 7.87
N LYS A 101 -17.51 -10.67 8.49
CA LYS A 101 -17.68 -11.21 9.85
C LYS A 101 -16.98 -10.32 10.88
N THR A 102 -17.35 -9.05 10.91
CA THR A 102 -16.81 -8.08 11.88
C THR A 102 -17.19 -8.48 13.31
N PRO A 103 -16.21 -8.71 14.21
CA PRO A 103 -16.48 -8.99 15.60
C PRO A 103 -17.19 -7.82 16.31
N GLU A 104 -17.94 -8.11 17.38
CA GLU A 104 -18.61 -7.06 18.15
C GLU A 104 -17.59 -6.09 18.77
N GLY A 105 -17.80 -4.79 18.58
CA GLY A 105 -16.89 -3.74 19.04
C GLY A 105 -15.69 -3.47 18.13
N TYR A 106 -15.62 -4.11 16.96
CA TYR A 106 -14.56 -3.92 15.97
C TYR A 106 -15.02 -3.09 14.77
N THR A 107 -14.03 -2.52 14.08
CA THR A 107 -14.17 -1.73 12.85
C THR A 107 -13.20 -2.27 11.79
N PRO A 108 -13.67 -2.64 10.58
CA PRO A 108 -12.82 -2.96 9.45
C PRO A 108 -11.86 -1.79 9.18
N ASN A 109 -10.57 -2.03 9.04
CA ASN A 109 -9.59 -0.96 8.95
C ASN A 109 -8.71 -1.13 7.70
N ASP A 110 -7.39 -1.11 7.85
CA ASP A 110 -6.46 -1.28 6.75
C ASP A 110 -6.61 -2.65 6.08
N VAL A 111 -6.43 -2.66 4.76
CA VAL A 111 -6.57 -3.83 3.90
C VAL A 111 -5.31 -3.97 3.04
N SER A 112 -4.92 -5.22 2.78
CA SER A 112 -4.00 -5.59 1.70
C SER A 112 -4.70 -6.59 0.76
N ALA A 113 -4.13 -6.81 -0.43
CA ALA A 113 -4.67 -7.70 -1.43
C ALA A 113 -3.55 -8.54 -2.07
N ALA A 114 -3.78 -9.84 -2.19
CA ALA A 114 -2.89 -10.78 -2.85
C ALA A 114 -3.66 -12.06 -3.23
N ASP A 115 -3.13 -12.83 -4.17
CA ASP A 115 -3.71 -14.11 -4.60
C ASP A 115 -3.28 -15.20 -3.62
N LEU A 116 -4.20 -15.65 -2.77
CA LEU A 116 -3.89 -16.59 -1.69
C LEU A 116 -3.96 -18.05 -2.17
N ASP A 117 -4.73 -18.35 -3.21
CA ASP A 117 -4.91 -19.73 -3.69
C ASP A 117 -4.30 -20.01 -5.07
N GLY A 118 -3.76 -18.98 -5.73
CA GLY A 118 -3.03 -19.03 -6.99
C GLY A 118 -3.93 -19.07 -8.21
N ASP A 119 -5.20 -18.67 -8.08
CA ASP A 119 -6.16 -18.71 -9.18
C ASP A 119 -6.05 -17.50 -10.13
N GLY A 120 -5.24 -16.50 -9.79
CA GLY A 120 -5.05 -15.23 -10.49
C GLY A 120 -6.04 -14.12 -10.13
N THR A 121 -6.80 -14.29 -9.05
CA THR A 121 -7.72 -13.29 -8.49
C THR A 121 -7.23 -12.91 -7.09
N TYR A 122 -7.29 -11.63 -6.75
CA TYR A 122 -6.94 -11.22 -5.40
C TYR A 122 -8.00 -11.64 -4.37
N GLU A 123 -7.55 -12.07 -3.21
CA GLU A 123 -8.30 -12.04 -1.96
C GLU A 123 -8.04 -10.73 -1.21
N ILE A 124 -8.93 -10.43 -0.27
CA ILE A 124 -8.85 -9.30 0.65
C ILE A 124 -8.37 -9.78 2.01
N ILE A 125 -7.28 -9.20 2.50
CA ILE A 125 -6.72 -9.43 3.83
C ILE A 125 -7.03 -8.17 4.65
N LEU A 126 -7.89 -8.31 5.64
CA LEU A 126 -8.51 -7.21 6.38
C LEU A 126 -8.05 -7.22 7.84
N HIS A 127 -7.56 -6.09 8.32
CA HIS A 127 -7.36 -5.84 9.75
C HIS A 127 -8.66 -5.33 10.37
N GLN A 128 -9.29 -6.15 11.21
CA GLN A 128 -10.38 -5.76 12.08
C GLN A 128 -9.80 -5.14 13.35
N THR A 129 -10.09 -3.86 13.58
CA THR A 129 -9.56 -3.09 14.72
C THR A 129 -10.59 -2.91 15.82
N GLY A 130 -10.26 -3.33 17.03
CA GLY A 130 -11.07 -3.08 18.23
C GLY A 130 -10.71 -1.74 18.88
N ARG A 131 -10.72 -1.66 20.22
CA ARG A 131 -10.20 -0.50 20.93
C ARG A 131 -8.69 -0.38 20.73
N SER A 132 -8.27 0.54 19.87
CA SER A 132 -6.85 0.82 19.56
C SER A 132 -6.25 1.93 20.42
N LYS A 133 -4.92 2.05 20.42
CA LYS A 133 -4.16 3.16 21.03
C LYS A 133 -2.98 3.58 20.17
N ASP A 134 -2.72 4.89 20.14
CA ASP A 134 -1.38 5.36 19.75
C ASP A 134 -0.36 4.98 20.84
N ASN A 135 0.90 4.81 20.46
CA ASN A 135 2.01 4.47 21.35
C ASN A 135 2.22 5.45 22.51
N SER A 136 1.85 6.72 22.33
CA SER A 136 1.91 7.71 23.41
C SER A 136 0.82 7.54 24.48
N GLN A 137 -0.22 6.74 24.20
CA GLN A 137 -1.41 6.60 25.02
C GLN A 137 -1.37 5.32 25.86
N LYS A 138 -1.71 5.45 27.14
CA LYS A 138 -2.00 4.31 28.03
C LYS A 138 -3.40 3.78 27.78
N GLY A 139 -3.62 2.54 28.20
CA GLY A 139 -4.93 1.89 28.22
C GLY A 139 -4.90 0.51 27.57
N GLN A 140 -5.81 -0.33 28.05
CA GLN A 140 -6.06 -1.65 27.48
C GLN A 140 -6.55 -1.52 26.03
N THR A 141 -6.13 -2.45 25.19
CA THR A 141 -6.61 -2.62 23.82
C THR A 141 -7.31 -3.95 23.67
N ASP A 142 -8.19 -4.06 22.68
CA ASP A 142 -8.67 -5.37 22.25
C ASP A 142 -7.59 -6.05 21.37
N PRO A 143 -7.58 -7.38 21.25
CA PRO A 143 -6.62 -8.08 20.39
C PRO A 143 -6.78 -7.70 18.91
N PRO A 144 -5.69 -7.51 18.15
CA PRO A 144 -5.80 -7.36 16.70
C PRO A 144 -6.29 -8.64 16.03
N VAL A 145 -7.12 -8.47 15.01
CA VAL A 145 -7.72 -9.58 14.26
C VAL A 145 -7.49 -9.36 12.77
N ILE A 146 -6.90 -10.36 12.10
CA ILE A 146 -6.69 -10.36 10.64
C ILE A 146 -7.60 -11.42 10.03
N GLN A 147 -8.40 -11.04 9.03
CA GLN A 147 -9.33 -11.93 8.34
C GLN A 147 -9.03 -11.95 6.84
N ALA A 148 -9.29 -13.08 6.19
CA ALA A 148 -9.21 -13.18 4.73
C ALA A 148 -10.57 -13.49 4.09
N TYR A 149 -10.83 -12.86 2.95
CA TYR A 149 -12.05 -13.00 2.18
C TYR A 149 -11.74 -13.11 0.68
N LYS A 150 -12.48 -13.95 -0.04
CA LYS A 150 -12.58 -13.80 -1.50
C LYS A 150 -13.41 -12.56 -1.85
N MET A 151 -13.24 -12.07 -3.08
CA MET A 151 -13.97 -10.90 -3.62
C MET A 151 -15.49 -11.06 -3.61
N ASP A 152 -16.01 -12.29 -3.51
CA ASP A 152 -17.45 -12.58 -3.41
C ASP A 152 -17.99 -12.58 -1.97
N GLY A 153 -17.14 -12.30 -0.97
CA GLY A 153 -17.51 -12.33 0.45
C GLY A 153 -17.30 -13.67 1.14
N THR A 154 -16.78 -14.69 0.45
CA THR A 154 -16.44 -15.97 1.08
C THR A 154 -15.34 -15.74 2.11
N PHE A 155 -15.70 -15.84 3.39
CA PHE A 155 -14.76 -15.84 4.51
C PHE A 155 -13.89 -17.09 4.47
N LEU A 156 -12.56 -16.91 4.49
CA LEU A 156 -11.59 -17.98 4.48
C LEU A 156 -11.17 -18.36 5.90
N TRP A 157 -10.57 -17.42 6.64
CA TRP A 157 -10.02 -17.66 7.97
C TRP A 157 -9.88 -16.36 8.78
N GLU A 158 -9.58 -16.51 10.08
CA GLU A 158 -9.28 -15.44 11.01
C GLU A 158 -8.05 -15.79 11.85
N ILE A 159 -7.04 -14.91 11.85
CA ILE A 159 -5.93 -14.92 12.80
C ILE A 159 -6.25 -13.90 13.90
N ASN A 160 -6.17 -14.33 15.16
CA ASN A 160 -6.32 -13.45 16.32
C ASN A 160 -4.97 -13.33 17.02
N LEU A 161 -4.36 -12.14 17.00
CA LEU A 161 -3.01 -11.95 17.54
C LEU A 161 -2.93 -12.08 19.06
N GLY A 162 -4.07 -12.08 19.74
CA GLY A 162 -4.17 -12.28 21.18
C GLY A 162 -3.73 -11.04 21.98
N LYS A 163 -3.85 -11.16 23.30
CA LYS A 163 -3.64 -10.03 24.25
C LYS A 163 -2.20 -9.50 24.27
N ASN A 164 -1.24 -10.31 23.82
CA ASN A 164 0.19 -9.97 23.87
C ASN A 164 0.67 -9.19 22.63
N ILE A 165 -0.25 -8.85 21.73
CA ILE A 165 -0.05 -7.82 20.70
C ILE A 165 -1.03 -6.68 20.96
N ARG A 166 -0.51 -5.45 20.94
CA ARG A 166 -1.31 -4.23 21.17
C ARG A 166 -1.96 -3.78 19.86
N GLU A 167 -3.17 -3.22 19.96
CA GLU A 167 -3.89 -2.70 18.79
C GLU A 167 -3.61 -1.21 18.56
N GLY A 168 -3.30 -0.85 17.32
CA GLY A 168 -2.97 0.51 16.87
C GLY A 168 -2.05 0.54 15.65
N ALA A 169 -2.02 1.68 14.96
CA ALA A 169 -1.35 1.85 13.67
C ALA A 169 0.13 1.46 13.64
N HIS A 170 0.85 1.62 14.76
CA HIS A 170 2.31 1.40 14.80
C HIS A 170 2.72 0.02 15.31
N TYR A 171 1.76 -0.88 15.59
CA TYR A 171 2.03 -2.23 16.11
C TYR A 171 2.04 -3.26 14.99
N THR A 172 0.88 -3.76 14.59
CA THR A 172 0.77 -4.83 13.59
C THR A 172 1.00 -4.28 12.19
N GLN A 173 2.13 -4.64 11.61
CA GLN A 173 2.44 -4.42 10.21
C GLN A 173 2.30 -5.79 9.53
N PHE A 174 1.18 -6.05 8.86
CA PHE A 174 0.93 -7.31 8.16
C PHE A 174 1.30 -7.16 6.70
N LEU A 175 2.16 -8.05 6.20
CA LEU A 175 2.65 -8.03 4.83
C LEU A 175 2.12 -9.26 4.11
N VAL A 176 1.57 -9.07 2.90
CA VAL A 176 0.94 -10.14 2.12
C VAL A 176 1.62 -10.24 0.76
N TYR A 177 2.28 -11.37 0.49
CA TYR A 177 3.04 -11.58 -0.73
C TYR A 177 3.39 -13.06 -0.94
N ASP A 178 3.58 -13.49 -2.19
CA ASP A 178 4.13 -14.82 -2.52
C ASP A 178 5.64 -14.81 -2.29
N LEU A 179 6.06 -15.20 -1.09
CA LEU A 179 7.43 -15.01 -0.61
C LEU A 179 8.38 -16.09 -1.14
N ASP A 180 7.90 -17.32 -1.35
CA ASP A 180 8.71 -18.41 -1.89
C ASP A 180 8.47 -18.71 -3.38
N ARG A 181 7.60 -17.93 -4.03
CA ARG A 181 7.30 -17.96 -5.46
C ARG A 181 6.63 -19.27 -5.90
N ASP A 182 5.75 -19.82 -5.07
CA ASP A 182 4.95 -20.99 -5.41
C ASP A 182 3.65 -20.66 -6.15
N GLY A 183 3.39 -19.36 -6.36
CA GLY A 183 2.20 -18.81 -7.01
C GLY A 183 1.08 -18.47 -6.03
N LYS A 184 1.32 -18.55 -4.71
CA LYS A 184 0.34 -18.27 -3.66
C LYS A 184 0.94 -17.38 -2.60
N ALA A 185 0.22 -16.34 -2.21
CA ALA A 185 0.71 -15.40 -1.22
C ALA A 185 0.65 -15.97 0.21
N GLU A 186 1.71 -15.70 0.97
CA GLU A 186 1.74 -15.84 2.42
C GLU A 186 1.46 -14.51 3.12
N ILE A 187 1.27 -14.59 4.44
CA ILE A 187 1.19 -13.43 5.31
C ILE A 187 2.31 -13.49 6.34
N VAL A 188 3.07 -12.41 6.49
CA VAL A 188 4.10 -12.30 7.54
C VAL A 188 3.82 -11.09 8.44
N MET A 189 3.88 -11.31 9.76
CA MET A 189 3.72 -10.24 10.75
C MET A 189 4.33 -10.62 12.10
N LYS A 190 4.46 -9.61 12.97
CA LYS A 190 4.85 -9.80 14.37
C LYS A 190 3.73 -10.50 15.16
N THR A 191 4.09 -11.53 15.91
CA THR A 191 3.19 -12.35 16.74
C THR A 191 3.74 -12.48 18.16
N ALA A 192 2.99 -13.13 19.04
CA ALA A 192 3.39 -13.36 20.42
C ALA A 192 2.76 -14.65 20.97
N ASP A 193 3.17 -15.04 22.17
CA ASP A 193 2.50 -16.08 22.96
C ASP A 193 0.98 -15.84 23.00
N GLY A 194 0.21 -16.84 22.56
CA GLY A 194 -1.25 -16.78 22.53
C GLY A 194 -1.87 -16.18 21.28
N THR A 195 -1.08 -15.83 20.26
CA THR A 195 -1.60 -15.65 18.90
C THR A 195 -2.26 -16.96 18.45
N ARG A 196 -3.47 -16.88 17.90
CA ARG A 196 -4.23 -18.01 17.36
C ARG A 196 -4.31 -17.89 15.85
N ASP A 197 -3.79 -18.90 15.15
CA ASP A 197 -3.78 -18.95 13.69
C ASP A 197 -5.17 -19.26 13.10
N GLY A 198 -5.27 -19.24 11.77
CA GLY A 198 -6.51 -19.48 11.02
C GLY A 198 -7.11 -20.89 11.19
N THR A 199 -6.34 -21.84 11.70
CA THR A 199 -6.79 -23.21 12.02
C THR A 199 -7.24 -23.36 13.48
N GLY A 200 -7.03 -22.32 14.30
CA GLY A 200 -7.30 -22.33 15.72
C GLY A 200 -6.13 -22.79 16.60
N LYS A 201 -4.96 -23.06 16.01
CA LYS A 201 -3.74 -23.43 16.75
C LYS A 201 -3.12 -22.19 17.39
N PHE A 202 -2.66 -22.32 18.63
CA PHE A 202 -1.94 -21.25 19.31
C PHE A 202 -0.45 -21.32 19.02
N ILE A 203 0.14 -20.15 18.75
CA ILE A 203 1.57 -19.92 18.70
C ILE A 203 2.05 -19.58 20.12
N GLY A 204 3.11 -20.26 20.57
CA GLY A 204 3.64 -20.09 21.92
C GLY A 204 2.68 -20.58 23.03
N ASP A 205 2.73 -19.96 24.20
CA ASP A 205 1.93 -20.32 25.37
C ASP A 205 0.70 -19.40 25.56
N PRO A 206 -0.54 -19.87 25.24
CA PRO A 206 -1.74 -19.05 25.34
C PRO A 206 -2.13 -18.65 26.77
N THR A 207 -1.49 -19.24 27.79
CA THR A 207 -1.74 -18.90 29.19
C THR A 207 -0.99 -17.63 29.62
N LYS A 208 0.02 -17.19 28.85
CA LYS A 208 0.81 -16.00 29.20
C LYS A 208 0.03 -14.71 29.03
N ASN A 209 0.32 -13.76 29.92
CA ASN A 209 -0.18 -12.41 29.86
C ASN A 209 0.95 -11.45 30.21
N TYR A 210 1.44 -10.72 29.21
CA TYR A 210 2.50 -9.73 29.32
C TYR A 210 1.96 -8.29 29.31
N VAL A 211 0.64 -8.13 29.34
CA VAL A 211 -0.02 -6.82 29.41
C VAL A 211 0.16 -6.23 30.81
N ASN A 212 0.85 -5.10 30.91
CA ASN A 212 1.05 -4.39 32.17
C ASN A 212 -0.16 -3.52 32.57
N GLU A 213 -0.08 -2.86 33.72
CA GLU A 213 -1.15 -2.01 34.26
C GLU A 213 -1.49 -0.81 33.37
N ASN A 214 -0.58 -0.42 32.47
CA ASN A 214 -0.80 0.64 31.48
C ASN A 214 -1.35 0.12 30.14
N GLY A 215 -1.57 -1.20 30.01
CA GLY A 215 -2.02 -1.83 28.78
C GLY A 215 -0.93 -1.99 27.72
N MET A 216 0.35 -1.91 28.11
CA MET A 216 1.51 -2.09 27.23
C MET A 216 2.05 -3.52 27.36
N ILE A 217 2.73 -4.00 26.32
CA ILE A 217 3.41 -5.31 26.31
C ILE A 217 4.91 -5.05 26.17
N LEU A 218 5.57 -4.80 27.30
CA LEU A 218 6.99 -4.43 27.36
C LEU A 218 7.89 -5.53 27.92
N SER A 219 7.35 -6.75 27.99
CA SER A 219 8.07 -7.96 28.40
C SER A 219 7.56 -9.19 27.67
N GLY A 220 8.22 -10.32 27.89
CA GLY A 220 7.91 -11.59 27.25
C GLY A 220 8.50 -11.75 25.85
N PRO A 221 8.42 -12.96 25.28
CA PRO A 221 8.89 -13.24 23.92
C PRO A 221 8.18 -12.37 22.88
N GLU A 222 8.89 -12.06 21.80
CA GLU A 222 8.34 -11.43 20.62
C GLU A 222 8.69 -12.29 19.42
N LEU A 223 7.70 -12.60 18.60
CA LEU A 223 7.83 -13.55 17.53
C LEU A 223 7.52 -12.87 16.19
N MET A 224 7.96 -13.50 15.11
CA MET A 224 7.56 -13.18 13.76
C MET A 224 7.14 -14.48 13.08
N THR A 225 5.96 -14.48 12.48
CA THR A 225 5.37 -15.69 11.90
C THR A 225 5.01 -15.46 10.44
N VAL A 226 5.33 -16.45 9.60
CA VAL A 226 4.75 -16.61 8.26
C VAL A 226 3.55 -17.54 8.37
N PHE A 227 2.43 -17.12 7.79
CA PHE A 227 1.17 -17.83 7.73
C PHE A 227 0.84 -18.20 6.29
N ASP A 228 0.26 -19.38 6.11
CA ASP A 228 -0.29 -19.84 4.83
C ASP A 228 -1.45 -18.97 4.39
N GLY A 229 -1.45 -18.52 3.13
CA GLY A 229 -2.48 -17.64 2.61
C GLY A 229 -3.88 -18.23 2.57
N GLN A 230 -4.01 -19.50 2.20
CA GLN A 230 -5.33 -20.13 2.00
C GLN A 230 -6.02 -20.45 3.32
N THR A 231 -5.24 -20.76 4.36
CA THR A 231 -5.75 -21.33 5.61
C THR A 231 -5.49 -20.45 6.83
N GLY A 232 -4.58 -19.49 6.73
CA GLY A 232 -4.08 -18.71 7.86
C GLY A 232 -3.29 -19.54 8.85
N ALA A 233 -2.88 -20.77 8.50
CA ALA A 233 -2.12 -21.65 9.39
C ALA A 233 -0.68 -21.15 9.58
N GLU A 234 -0.13 -21.31 10.78
CA GLU A 234 1.30 -21.07 11.02
C GLU A 234 2.16 -21.98 10.12
N ILE A 235 3.06 -21.39 9.33
CA ILE A 235 4.09 -22.12 8.56
C ILE A 235 5.41 -22.16 9.35
N HIS A 236 5.94 -20.99 9.69
CA HIS A 236 7.23 -20.86 10.36
C HIS A 236 7.26 -19.63 11.27
N THR A 237 7.71 -19.83 12.51
CA THR A 237 7.85 -18.78 13.51
C THR A 237 9.29 -18.69 13.98
N VAL A 238 9.81 -17.47 14.04
CA VAL A 238 11.13 -17.13 14.59
C VAL A 238 10.98 -16.08 15.68
N ASP A 239 12.02 -15.88 16.49
CA ASP A 239 12.09 -14.71 17.36
C ASP A 239 12.14 -13.43 16.51
N TYR A 240 11.45 -12.38 16.95
CA TYR A 240 11.51 -11.08 16.30
C TYR A 240 12.94 -10.51 16.42
N GLN A 241 13.58 -10.20 15.28
CA GLN A 241 15.04 -10.01 15.21
C GLN A 241 15.63 -9.06 16.27
N VAL A 242 14.96 -7.93 16.47
CA VAL A 242 15.45 -6.85 17.33
C VAL A 242 14.65 -6.88 18.62
N PRO A 243 15.19 -7.47 19.71
CA PRO A 243 14.48 -7.60 20.96
C PRO A 243 14.29 -6.23 21.62
N ARG A 244 13.37 -6.15 22.59
CA ARG A 244 13.22 -4.94 23.42
C ARG A 244 14.54 -4.53 24.08
N PHE A 245 15.30 -5.53 24.53
CA PHE A 245 16.61 -5.38 25.13
C PHE A 245 17.41 -6.67 24.93
N GLU A 246 18.71 -6.53 24.68
CA GLU A 246 19.58 -7.70 24.46
C GLU A 246 19.78 -8.49 25.77
N GLY A 247 19.59 -9.81 25.71
CA GLY A 247 19.79 -10.70 26.85
C GLY A 247 18.70 -10.67 27.94
N SER A 248 17.61 -9.91 27.78
CA SER A 248 16.49 -9.92 28.71
C SER A 248 15.13 -9.79 28.03
N LEU A 249 14.21 -10.72 28.34
CA LEU A 249 12.80 -10.61 27.97
C LEU A 249 12.00 -9.69 28.91
N ASN A 250 12.61 -9.19 29.98
CA ASN A 250 11.95 -8.34 30.99
C ASN A 250 12.85 -7.14 31.30
N PRO A 251 13.06 -6.22 30.35
CA PRO A 251 13.93 -5.08 30.56
C PRO A 251 13.39 -4.13 31.65
N THR A 252 14.31 -3.48 32.36
CA THR A 252 13.95 -2.40 33.29
C THR A 252 13.59 -1.12 32.53
N ASN A 253 12.98 -0.18 33.24
CA ASN A 253 12.71 1.14 32.69
C ASN A 253 13.99 1.88 32.29
N GLU A 254 15.09 1.74 33.05
CA GLU A 254 16.37 2.34 32.66
C GLU A 254 16.89 1.73 31.37
N GLN A 255 16.89 0.39 31.27
CA GLN A 255 17.35 -0.32 30.07
C GLN A 255 16.57 0.09 28.82
N MET A 256 15.24 0.19 28.91
CA MET A 256 14.43 0.66 27.78
C MET A 256 14.70 2.13 27.43
N ALA A 257 14.84 3.00 28.44
CA ALA A 257 15.11 4.42 28.22
C ALA A 257 16.48 4.64 27.56
N GLU A 258 17.51 3.90 27.98
CA GLU A 258 18.84 3.95 27.39
C GLU A 258 18.86 3.43 25.95
N THR A 259 18.10 2.36 25.68
CA THR A 259 18.11 1.69 24.37
C THR A 259 17.25 2.40 23.32
N TRP A 260 16.05 2.85 23.70
CA TRP A 260 15.04 3.36 22.77
C TRP A 260 14.67 4.83 23.02
N GLY A 261 15.20 5.46 24.06
CA GLY A 261 14.96 6.87 24.36
C GLY A 261 13.70 7.17 25.18
N ASP A 262 12.94 6.13 25.61
CA ASP A 262 11.95 6.26 26.67
C ASP A 262 11.64 4.92 27.36
N ALA A 263 11.16 5.01 28.61
CA ALA A 263 10.69 3.86 29.38
C ALA A 263 9.18 3.60 29.25
N LYS A 264 8.48 4.38 28.42
CA LYS A 264 7.01 4.36 28.37
C LYS A 264 6.47 3.36 27.36
N GLY A 265 7.33 2.78 26.53
CA GLY A 265 6.94 1.90 25.44
C GLY A 265 6.59 2.64 24.15
N ASN A 266 6.92 3.93 24.03
CA ASN A 266 6.49 4.69 22.86
C ASN A 266 7.40 4.40 21.65
N ARG A 267 8.69 4.74 21.74
CA ARG A 267 9.66 4.61 20.64
C ARG A 267 10.03 3.18 20.31
N ILE A 268 10.03 2.31 21.31
CA ILE A 268 10.36 0.88 21.18
C ILE A 268 9.35 0.12 20.33
N ASP A 269 8.05 0.46 20.41
CA ASP A 269 6.99 -0.26 19.67
C ASP A 269 6.58 0.48 18.39
N ARG A 270 7.55 1.11 17.74
CA ARG A 270 7.38 1.73 16.43
C ARG A 270 7.86 0.76 15.35
N PHE A 271 6.93 0.06 14.72
CA PHE A 271 7.24 -0.95 13.72
C PHE A 271 6.86 -0.46 12.32
N LEU A 272 7.66 -0.82 11.32
CA LEU A 272 7.30 -0.77 9.91
C LEU A 272 7.71 -2.10 9.26
N GLY A 273 7.11 -2.45 8.13
CA GLY A 273 7.52 -3.59 7.32
C GLY A 273 7.25 -3.36 5.84
N ALA A 274 7.86 -4.17 4.99
CA ALA A 274 7.63 -4.20 3.55
C ALA A 274 8.17 -5.49 2.93
N VAL A 275 7.96 -5.66 1.63
CA VAL A 275 8.65 -6.65 0.81
C VAL A 275 9.55 -5.91 -0.19
N ALA A 276 10.72 -6.47 -0.48
CA ALA A 276 11.71 -5.91 -1.39
C ALA A 276 12.43 -7.01 -2.17
N TYR A 277 12.72 -6.80 -3.45
CA TYR A 277 13.54 -7.68 -4.28
C TYR A 277 15.03 -7.33 -4.11
N LEU A 278 15.59 -7.66 -2.94
CA LEU A 278 16.99 -7.33 -2.57
C LEU A 278 18.05 -8.11 -3.37
N ASP A 279 17.66 -9.08 -4.18
CA ASP A 279 18.53 -9.76 -5.15
C ASP A 279 18.10 -9.49 -6.61
N GLY A 280 17.11 -8.61 -6.79
CA GLY A 280 16.45 -8.28 -8.06
C GLY A 280 15.50 -9.35 -8.60
N LYS A 281 15.21 -10.41 -7.84
CA LYS A 281 14.51 -11.61 -8.37
C LYS A 281 13.55 -12.29 -7.40
N THR A 282 13.89 -12.33 -6.12
CA THR A 282 13.21 -13.06 -5.06
C THR A 282 12.77 -12.06 -4.00
N PRO A 283 11.49 -12.07 -3.58
CA PRO A 283 11.04 -11.17 -2.55
C PRO A 283 11.65 -11.53 -1.18
N SER A 284 12.20 -10.53 -0.51
CA SER A 284 12.65 -10.58 0.87
C SER A 284 11.70 -9.76 1.76
N VAL A 285 11.52 -10.19 3.00
CA VAL A 285 10.71 -9.49 4.01
C VAL A 285 11.59 -8.49 4.75
N ILE A 286 11.14 -7.24 4.83
CA ILE A 286 11.74 -6.18 5.65
C ILE A 286 10.87 -5.98 6.89
N MET A 287 11.47 -6.06 8.08
CA MET A 287 10.83 -5.69 9.33
C MET A 287 11.73 -4.75 10.13
N SER A 288 11.16 -3.66 10.64
CA SER A 288 11.91 -2.65 11.37
C SER A 288 11.34 -2.38 12.76
N ARG A 289 12.21 -1.88 13.64
CA ARG A 289 11.87 -1.38 14.97
C ARG A 289 12.59 -0.07 15.24
N GLY A 290 11.81 0.95 15.59
CA GLY A 290 12.26 2.28 15.97
C GLY A 290 12.66 3.17 14.79
N TYR A 291 12.27 4.44 14.86
CA TYR A 291 12.68 5.47 13.88
C TYR A 291 13.00 6.84 14.50
N TYR A 292 12.56 7.12 15.72
CA TYR A 292 12.83 8.40 16.40
C TYR A 292 14.23 8.50 17.01
N THR A 293 14.82 7.37 17.40
CA THR A 293 16.10 7.28 18.11
C THR A 293 16.86 6.10 17.53
N ARG A 294 16.98 4.98 18.25
CA ARG A 294 17.48 3.72 17.67
C ARG A 294 16.58 3.29 16.52
N THR A 295 17.22 2.87 15.44
CA THR A 295 16.57 2.28 14.27
C THR A 295 17.27 0.99 13.94
N ALA A 296 16.48 -0.07 13.82
CA ALA A 296 16.97 -1.36 13.36
C ALA A 296 16.03 -1.93 12.30
N ILE A 297 16.60 -2.44 11.22
CA ILE A 297 15.90 -2.92 10.03
C ILE A 297 16.51 -4.27 9.68
N ALA A 298 15.68 -5.31 9.65
CA ALA A 298 16.09 -6.68 9.35
C ALA A 298 15.46 -7.14 8.04
N ALA A 299 16.28 -7.69 7.15
CA ALA A 299 15.84 -8.36 5.95
C ALA A 299 15.86 -9.88 6.14
N TRP A 300 14.84 -10.55 5.62
CA TRP A 300 14.65 -11.99 5.74
C TRP A 300 14.29 -12.61 4.40
N ASP A 301 14.90 -13.73 4.08
CA ASP A 301 14.49 -14.56 2.94
C ASP A 301 13.58 -15.69 3.45
N PHE A 302 12.51 -15.98 2.71
CA PHE A 302 11.62 -17.12 2.98
C PHE A 302 11.80 -18.16 1.88
N LYS A 303 12.39 -19.30 2.22
CA LYS A 303 12.69 -20.37 1.27
C LYS A 303 12.51 -21.73 1.92
N ASP A 304 12.01 -22.69 1.16
CA ASP A 304 11.73 -24.05 1.66
C ASP A 304 10.86 -24.00 2.93
N LYS A 305 9.87 -23.08 2.92
CA LYS A 305 8.97 -22.75 4.03
C LYS A 305 9.69 -22.37 5.35
N LYS A 306 10.87 -21.74 5.27
CA LYS A 306 11.65 -21.24 6.42
C LYS A 306 12.14 -19.83 6.21
N LEU A 307 12.06 -19.03 7.28
CA LEU A 307 12.68 -17.72 7.38
C LEU A 307 14.17 -17.85 7.71
N SER A 308 14.99 -17.08 7.01
CA SER A 308 16.41 -16.92 7.29
C SER A 308 16.81 -15.45 7.21
N LEU A 309 17.58 -14.98 8.18
CA LEU A 309 18.04 -13.59 8.21
C LEU A 309 19.03 -13.37 7.05
N ARG A 310 18.74 -12.38 6.21
CA ARG A 310 19.63 -11.94 5.12
C ARG A 310 20.65 -10.94 5.63
N TRP A 311 20.18 -9.87 6.28
CA TRP A 311 21.02 -8.87 6.94
C TRP A 311 20.26 -8.13 8.04
N LEU A 312 21.01 -7.44 8.91
CA LEU A 312 20.48 -6.56 9.95
C LEU A 312 21.26 -5.23 9.92
N PHE A 313 20.55 -4.14 9.63
CA PHE A 313 21.01 -2.79 9.90
C PHE A 313 20.56 -2.39 11.31
N ASP A 314 21.45 -1.81 12.11
CA ASP A 314 21.13 -1.30 13.44
C ASP A 314 22.00 -0.09 13.77
N THR A 315 21.38 1.01 14.17
CA THR A 315 22.09 2.23 14.59
C THR A 315 22.96 2.03 15.82
N GLU A 316 22.73 0.98 16.62
CA GLU A 316 23.54 0.63 17.80
C GLU A 316 24.70 -0.31 17.49
N SER A 317 24.79 -0.87 16.28
CA SER A 317 25.85 -1.83 15.92
C SER A 317 27.25 -1.22 15.83
N SER A 318 27.37 0.09 15.64
CA SER A 318 28.64 0.82 15.61
C SER A 318 28.48 2.30 15.92
N GLU A 319 29.54 2.98 16.38
CA GLU A 319 29.52 4.44 16.58
C GLU A 319 29.20 5.20 15.30
N GLU A 320 29.64 4.71 14.15
CA GLU A 320 29.37 5.31 12.85
C GLU A 320 27.88 5.28 12.51
N ASN A 321 27.18 4.19 12.83
CA ASN A 321 25.76 4.05 12.53
C ASN A 321 24.86 4.94 13.41
N LYS A 322 25.36 5.42 14.56
CA LYS A 322 24.57 6.28 15.47
C LYS A 322 24.13 7.60 14.84
N LYS A 323 24.81 8.07 13.80
CA LYS A 323 24.43 9.30 13.08
C LYS A 323 23.14 9.15 12.26
N TYR A 324 22.71 7.91 12.00
CA TYR A 324 21.49 7.60 11.26
C TYR A 324 20.26 7.40 12.14
N ARG A 325 20.39 7.65 13.45
CA ARG A 325 19.25 7.70 14.36
C ARG A 325 18.26 8.80 13.97
N GLY A 326 16.99 8.56 14.22
CA GLY A 326 15.96 9.61 14.08
C GLY A 326 15.53 9.92 12.66
N GLN A 327 15.90 9.12 11.66
CA GLN A 327 15.66 9.44 10.24
C GLN A 327 14.40 8.79 9.65
N GLY A 328 13.84 7.76 10.31
CA GLY A 328 12.70 7.04 9.75
C GLY A 328 11.39 7.82 9.87
N ASN A 329 10.49 7.59 8.93
CA ASN A 329 9.13 8.14 8.96
C ASN A 329 8.16 7.17 9.66
N HIS A 330 6.89 7.56 9.71
CA HIS A 330 5.78 6.64 9.99
C HIS A 330 5.44 5.70 8.81
N ASN A 331 6.27 5.69 7.79
CA ASN A 331 6.12 4.93 6.55
C ASN A 331 7.53 4.71 5.95
N LEU A 332 7.58 3.89 4.92
CA LEU A 332 8.77 3.64 4.12
C LEU A 332 8.34 3.39 2.67
N SER A 333 9.30 3.40 1.74
CA SER A 333 9.09 3.00 0.36
C SER A 333 10.20 2.05 -0.08
N ILE A 334 9.93 1.27 -1.12
CA ILE A 334 10.83 0.28 -1.71
C ILE A 334 10.93 0.58 -3.20
N ALA A 335 12.15 0.78 -3.69
CA ALA A 335 12.41 1.06 -5.11
C ALA A 335 13.89 0.81 -5.42
N ASP A 336 14.20 0.40 -6.65
CA ASP A 336 15.54 0.43 -7.24
C ASP A 336 15.92 1.90 -7.53
N VAL A 337 16.46 2.58 -6.52
CA VAL A 337 16.81 4.01 -6.62
C VAL A 337 18.13 4.23 -7.32
N ASP A 338 18.94 3.19 -7.39
CA ASP A 338 20.31 3.21 -7.85
C ASP A 338 20.46 2.60 -9.27
N ASN A 339 19.41 1.96 -9.78
CA ASN A 339 19.24 1.36 -11.10
C ASN A 339 20.21 0.20 -11.36
N ASP A 340 20.44 -0.64 -10.35
CA ASP A 340 21.20 -1.90 -10.46
C ASP A 340 20.32 -3.16 -10.58
N GLY A 341 19.01 -2.98 -10.58
CA GLY A 341 18.00 -4.02 -10.69
C GLY A 341 17.61 -4.63 -9.34
N LYS A 342 18.06 -4.08 -8.21
CA LYS A 342 17.72 -4.52 -6.85
C LYS A 342 17.04 -3.39 -6.10
N ASP A 343 16.17 -3.76 -5.17
CA ASP A 343 15.40 -2.77 -4.42
C ASP A 343 16.17 -2.24 -3.21
N GLU A 344 16.14 -0.92 -3.02
CA GLU A 344 16.55 -0.24 -1.80
C GLU A 344 15.39 0.01 -0.84
N VAL A 345 15.71 0.21 0.44
CA VAL A 345 14.74 0.59 1.47
C VAL A 345 14.83 2.09 1.76
N VAL A 346 13.89 2.87 1.21
CA VAL A 346 13.76 4.30 1.52
C VAL A 346 13.00 4.47 2.83
N PHE A 347 13.74 4.70 3.90
CA PHE A 347 13.25 4.78 5.27
C PHE A 347 13.21 6.25 5.75
N GLY A 348 12.27 7.03 5.20
CA GLY A 348 12.13 8.46 5.50
C GLY A 348 13.31 9.28 4.98
N ALA A 349 14.07 9.90 5.88
CA ALA A 349 15.25 10.73 5.58
C ALA A 349 16.56 9.93 5.37
N MET A 350 16.49 8.59 5.32
CA MET A 350 17.61 7.68 5.06
C MET A 350 17.20 6.63 4.02
N THR A 351 18.14 6.17 3.21
CA THR A 351 17.97 5.03 2.30
C THR A 351 19.01 3.95 2.62
N LEU A 352 18.55 2.71 2.81
CA LEU A 352 19.44 1.54 2.86
C LEU A 352 19.55 0.90 1.49
N ASP A 353 20.78 0.48 1.17
CA ASP A 353 21.15 -0.29 -0.01
C ASP A 353 20.58 -1.73 0.05
N ASP A 354 20.55 -2.46 -1.06
CA ASP A 354 20.01 -3.84 -1.13
C ASP A 354 20.72 -4.82 -0.16
N ASP A 355 21.97 -4.50 0.19
CA ASP A 355 22.83 -5.26 1.09
C ASP A 355 22.74 -4.84 2.58
N GLY A 356 21.86 -3.88 2.91
CA GLY A 356 21.60 -3.39 4.26
C GLY A 356 22.57 -2.32 4.76
N LYS A 357 23.50 -1.83 3.93
CA LYS A 357 24.31 -0.65 4.25
C LYS A 357 23.52 0.63 4.01
N VAL A 358 23.95 1.73 4.61
CA VAL A 358 23.34 3.03 4.30
C VAL A 358 23.87 3.54 2.96
N LEU A 359 22.96 3.72 2.00
CA LEU A 359 23.25 4.31 0.70
C LEU A 359 23.39 5.84 0.85
N ASN A 360 22.38 6.48 1.46
CA ASN A 360 22.42 7.91 1.76
C ASN A 360 21.53 8.29 2.96
N SER A 361 21.75 9.48 3.52
CA SER A 361 20.86 10.10 4.52
C SER A 361 20.99 11.61 4.50
N THR A 362 19.87 12.31 4.65
CA THR A 362 19.84 13.78 4.70
C THR A 362 20.19 14.35 6.08
N GLY A 363 19.96 13.57 7.14
CA GLY A 363 20.08 14.04 8.53
C GLY A 363 18.95 14.97 8.98
N TYR A 364 17.89 15.15 8.18
CA TYR A 364 16.78 16.07 8.50
C TYR A 364 15.81 15.51 9.54
N GLY A 365 15.76 14.18 9.68
CA GLY A 365 15.04 13.51 10.76
C GLY A 365 13.74 12.85 10.32
N HIS A 366 12.81 12.77 11.26
CA HIS A 366 11.55 12.06 11.14
C HIS A 366 10.45 12.88 10.44
N GLY A 367 9.69 12.21 9.58
CA GLY A 367 8.52 12.72 8.87
C GLY A 367 7.26 11.85 8.94
N ASP A 368 6.16 12.43 8.46
CA ASP A 368 4.83 11.82 8.45
C ASP A 368 4.35 11.35 7.07
N ALA A 369 5.01 11.79 5.98
CA ALA A 369 4.65 11.45 4.61
C ALA A 369 5.90 11.40 3.71
N LEU A 370 5.96 10.40 2.83
CA LEU A 370 7.11 10.06 2.00
C LEU A 370 6.64 9.62 0.62
N HIS A 371 7.21 10.17 -0.44
CA HIS A 371 6.86 9.87 -1.83
C HIS A 371 8.13 9.62 -2.62
N VAL A 372 8.17 8.47 -3.30
CA VAL A 372 9.33 8.01 -4.07
C VAL A 372 8.84 7.59 -5.43
N GLY A 373 9.52 8.02 -6.49
CA GLY A 373 9.19 7.68 -7.87
C GLY A 373 9.94 8.60 -8.83
N ASP A 374 9.65 8.48 -10.12
CA ASP A 374 10.12 9.43 -11.13
C ASP A 374 9.26 10.71 -11.02
N LEU A 375 9.70 11.63 -10.16
CA LEU A 375 8.95 12.84 -9.81
C LEU A 375 9.46 14.04 -10.61
N ASP A 376 10.73 14.06 -11.00
CA ASP A 376 11.33 15.03 -11.91
C ASP A 376 11.94 14.27 -13.10
N PRO A 377 11.19 13.99 -14.19
CA PRO A 377 11.70 13.19 -15.32
C PRO A 377 12.84 13.89 -16.09
N ALA A 378 13.15 15.15 -15.77
CA ALA A 378 14.32 15.85 -16.27
C ALA A 378 15.60 15.55 -15.46
N ASN A 379 15.48 14.95 -14.27
CA ASN A 379 16.56 14.43 -13.44
C ASN A 379 16.60 12.90 -13.57
N PRO A 380 17.61 12.31 -14.26
CA PRO A 380 17.63 10.86 -14.45
C PRO A 380 17.69 10.07 -13.14
N GLY A 381 16.76 9.14 -12.96
CA GLY A 381 16.63 8.31 -11.76
C GLY A 381 15.28 8.55 -11.09
N LEU A 382 15.22 8.24 -9.79
CA LEU A 382 14.06 8.54 -8.97
C LEU A 382 14.36 9.70 -8.02
N GLU A 383 13.31 10.34 -7.53
CA GLU A 383 13.37 11.35 -6.49
C GLU A 383 12.56 10.95 -5.27
N ILE A 384 12.90 11.60 -4.15
CA ILE A 384 12.23 11.44 -2.87
C ILE A 384 11.72 12.82 -2.44
N PHE A 385 10.40 12.97 -2.39
CA PHE A 385 9.74 14.06 -1.70
C PHE A 385 9.31 13.62 -0.30
N ASP A 386 9.70 14.38 0.71
CA ASP A 386 9.49 14.02 2.11
C ASP A 386 9.28 15.28 2.95
N ILE A 387 8.54 15.12 4.04
CA ILE A 387 8.25 16.19 5.00
C ILE A 387 8.87 15.89 6.35
N GLN A 388 9.08 16.91 7.19
CA GLN A 388 9.80 16.75 8.44
C GLN A 388 9.00 17.29 9.61
N GLU A 389 8.77 16.45 10.62
CA GLU A 389 8.07 16.82 11.85
C GLU A 389 8.93 17.77 12.69
N ARG A 390 10.26 17.74 12.52
CA ARG A 390 11.13 18.73 13.14
C ARG A 390 10.89 20.11 12.54
N PHE A 391 10.57 21.09 13.39
CA PHE A 391 10.51 22.48 12.96
C PHE A 391 11.94 23.01 12.68
N ASP A 392 12.30 23.07 11.40
CA ASP A 392 13.60 23.56 10.92
C ASP A 392 13.50 24.14 9.49
N ASP A 393 14.64 24.44 8.88
CA ASP A 393 14.75 24.96 7.52
C ASP A 393 14.45 23.94 6.40
N ALA A 394 14.15 22.69 6.77
CA ALA A 394 13.80 21.57 5.88
C ALA A 394 12.46 20.94 6.27
N GLY A 395 11.41 21.74 6.44
CA GLY A 395 10.05 21.24 6.73
C GLY A 395 9.49 20.35 5.61
N ALA A 396 9.90 20.61 4.37
CA ALA A 396 9.74 19.69 3.25
C ALA A 396 11.00 19.74 2.37
N HIS A 397 11.37 18.63 1.75
CA HIS A 397 12.51 18.59 0.84
C HIS A 397 12.29 17.60 -0.30
N PHE A 398 13.04 17.81 -1.35
CA PHE A 398 13.06 17.01 -2.55
C PHE A 398 14.51 16.66 -2.87
N ARG A 399 14.81 15.38 -2.99
CA ARG A 399 16.17 14.88 -3.16
C ARG A 399 16.25 13.81 -4.22
N ASP A 400 17.41 13.73 -4.87
CA ASP A 400 17.81 12.61 -5.70
C ASP A 400 17.85 11.32 -4.85
N ALA A 401 17.19 10.26 -5.31
CA ALA A 401 16.97 9.06 -4.51
C ALA A 401 18.25 8.24 -4.32
N LYS A 402 19.08 8.14 -5.38
CA LYS A 402 20.37 7.43 -5.38
C LYS A 402 21.38 8.08 -4.43
N THR A 403 21.61 9.37 -4.60
CA THR A 403 22.72 10.10 -3.96
C THR A 403 22.32 10.76 -2.65
N GLY A 404 21.01 10.95 -2.41
CA GLY A 404 20.49 11.73 -1.29
C GLY A 404 20.74 13.23 -1.41
N LYS A 405 21.24 13.71 -2.56
CA LYS A 405 21.50 15.14 -2.79
C LYS A 405 20.18 15.90 -2.78
N VAL A 406 20.03 16.80 -1.81
CA VAL A 406 18.88 17.70 -1.72
C VAL A 406 18.91 18.67 -2.89
N LEU A 407 17.87 18.62 -3.73
CA LEU A 407 17.71 19.47 -4.91
C LEU A 407 17.07 20.81 -4.51
N TRP A 408 16.08 20.76 -3.63
CA TRP A 408 15.49 21.93 -2.98
C TRP A 408 14.81 21.55 -1.66
N LYS A 409 14.54 22.56 -0.83
CA LYS A 409 13.81 22.41 0.43
C LYS A 409 13.01 23.66 0.79
N LEU A 410 12.00 23.49 1.62
CA LEU A 410 11.13 24.54 2.14
C LEU A 410 11.19 24.57 3.68
N PRO A 411 11.34 25.75 4.30
CA PRO A 411 11.42 25.86 5.75
C PRO A 411 10.04 25.73 6.40
N SER A 412 10.01 25.20 7.62
CA SER A 412 8.89 25.40 8.53
C SER A 412 8.80 26.89 8.89
N ALA A 413 7.75 27.57 8.42
CA ALA A 413 7.67 29.03 8.40
C ALA A 413 6.87 29.63 9.57
N VAL A 414 5.89 28.91 10.11
CA VAL A 414 4.98 29.42 11.15
C VAL A 414 5.12 28.61 12.44
N TYR A 415 5.65 29.29 13.44
CA TYR A 415 5.77 28.81 14.81
C TYR A 415 4.40 28.85 15.51
N SER A 416 3.96 27.74 16.12
CA SER A 416 2.77 27.75 16.95
C SER A 416 2.86 26.78 18.14
N LYS A 417 2.31 27.20 19.29
CA LYS A 417 2.14 26.32 20.45
C LYS A 417 1.12 25.21 20.18
N ALA A 418 0.15 25.45 19.30
CA ALA A 418 -0.88 24.47 18.93
C ALA A 418 -0.30 23.28 18.17
N SER A 419 0.67 23.52 17.29
CA SER A 419 1.43 22.47 16.59
C SER A 419 2.59 21.89 17.41
N LYS A 420 2.69 22.20 18.71
CA LYS A 420 3.75 21.68 19.61
C LYS A 420 5.18 21.85 19.06
N PHE A 421 5.44 22.89 18.29
CA PHE A 421 6.74 23.12 17.63
C PHE A 421 7.10 22.05 16.59
N GLN A 422 6.11 21.43 15.97
CA GLN A 422 6.27 20.48 14.87
C GLN A 422 6.17 21.18 13.50
N GLY A 423 6.85 20.61 12.51
CA GLY A 423 6.79 20.93 11.09
C GLY A 423 5.47 20.50 10.45
N PRO A 424 5.39 20.45 9.10
CA PRO A 424 4.19 19.96 8.42
C PRO A 424 3.91 18.50 8.77
N GLY A 425 2.63 18.13 8.84
CA GLY A 425 2.18 16.78 9.17
C GLY A 425 1.60 16.00 7.98
N ARG A 426 1.60 16.62 6.79
CA ARG A 426 1.19 16.02 5.51
C ARG A 426 2.01 16.61 4.37
N GLY A 427 2.26 15.78 3.37
CA GLY A 427 2.81 16.17 2.07
C GLY A 427 2.25 15.28 0.97
N LEU A 428 2.21 15.81 -0.25
CA LEU A 428 1.95 15.03 -1.47
C LEU A 428 2.92 15.48 -2.57
N SER A 429 3.28 14.54 -3.44
CA SER A 429 3.99 14.77 -4.70
C SER A 429 3.28 14.00 -5.82
N LEU A 430 2.51 14.69 -6.66
CA LEU A 430 1.65 14.09 -7.67
C LEU A 430 1.67 14.94 -8.96
N ASN A 431 1.66 14.31 -10.14
CA ASN A 431 1.44 15.01 -11.41
C ASN A 431 -0.01 15.49 -11.50
N ILE A 432 -0.28 16.79 -11.30
CA ILE A 432 -1.64 17.35 -11.27
C ILE A 432 -1.79 18.59 -12.16
N ASP A 433 -0.70 19.09 -12.75
CA ASP A 433 -0.68 20.30 -13.56
C ASP A 433 0.15 20.13 -14.84
N PRO A 434 -0.48 19.90 -16.01
CA PRO A 434 0.21 19.59 -17.26
C PRO A 434 0.96 20.79 -17.85
N ARG A 435 1.00 21.94 -17.16
CA ARG A 435 1.81 23.10 -17.55
C ARG A 435 3.28 22.92 -17.18
N TYR A 436 3.58 22.01 -16.26
CA TYR A 436 4.91 21.73 -15.75
C TYR A 436 5.20 20.25 -15.90
N GLU A 437 6.42 19.94 -16.32
CA GLU A 437 6.88 18.56 -16.43
C GLU A 437 7.35 18.07 -15.05
N GLY A 438 6.92 16.86 -14.68
CA GLY A 438 7.13 16.23 -13.38
C GLY A 438 5.90 16.22 -12.48
N SER A 439 6.12 15.83 -11.23
CA SER A 439 5.12 15.77 -10.17
C SER A 439 5.19 17.01 -9.29
N GLU A 440 4.05 17.67 -9.11
CA GLU A 440 3.94 18.80 -8.20
C GLU A 440 4.01 18.38 -6.74
N CYS A 441 4.72 19.16 -5.93
CA CYS A 441 4.90 18.94 -4.50
C CYS A 441 4.16 19.98 -3.65
N TRP A 442 3.48 19.56 -2.59
CA TRP A 442 2.93 20.46 -1.58
C TRP A 442 2.92 19.82 -0.19
N ALA A 443 2.89 20.66 0.83
CA ALA A 443 2.82 20.23 2.23
C ALA A 443 1.79 21.05 3.01
N SER A 444 1.23 20.44 4.06
CA SER A 444 0.22 21.07 4.92
C SER A 444 0.68 21.07 6.38
N GLY A 445 0.69 22.27 6.97
CA GLY A 445 1.15 22.52 8.34
C GLY A 445 2.38 23.43 8.38
N ALA A 446 2.73 23.89 9.58
CA ALA A 446 3.88 24.76 9.87
C ALA A 446 4.07 25.98 8.94
N GLY A 447 2.98 26.51 8.37
CA GLY A 447 3.04 27.68 7.48
C GLY A 447 3.41 27.38 6.04
N LEU A 448 3.65 26.12 5.66
CA LEU A 448 3.87 25.74 4.26
C LEU A 448 2.56 25.89 3.48
N LYS A 449 2.66 26.61 2.36
CA LYS A 449 1.55 26.93 1.46
C LYS A 449 2.01 26.95 0.01
N GLY A 450 1.08 26.60 -0.86
CA GLY A 450 1.24 26.54 -2.29
C GLY A 450 1.67 25.17 -2.79
N ILE A 451 1.59 25.06 -4.11
CA ILE A 451 2.07 23.94 -4.91
C ILE A 451 3.40 24.36 -5.54
N TYR A 452 4.35 23.45 -5.61
CA TYR A 452 5.67 23.65 -6.19
C TYR A 452 5.90 22.64 -7.31
N THR A 453 6.59 23.04 -8.38
CA THR A 453 7.04 22.09 -9.41
C THR A 453 8.06 21.11 -8.82
N ALA A 454 8.35 20.02 -9.53
CA ALA A 454 9.41 19.07 -9.16
C ALA A 454 10.79 19.74 -9.01
N GLN A 455 11.03 20.89 -9.66
CA GLN A 455 12.26 21.69 -9.54
C GLN A 455 12.18 22.79 -8.45
N GLY A 456 11.14 22.79 -7.62
CA GLY A 456 11.01 23.67 -6.45
C GLY A 456 10.50 25.07 -6.77
N LYS A 457 9.91 25.32 -7.95
CA LYS A 457 9.32 26.61 -8.30
C LYS A 457 7.88 26.67 -7.84
N LYS A 458 7.50 27.71 -7.10
CA LYS A 458 6.12 27.88 -6.64
C LYS A 458 5.17 28.18 -7.80
N ILE A 459 4.09 27.41 -7.90
CA ILE A 459 3.04 27.52 -8.93
C ILE A 459 1.93 28.46 -8.46
N CYS A 460 1.39 28.22 -7.26
CA CYS A 460 0.30 29.02 -6.68
C CYS A 460 0.36 29.03 -5.14
N ASP A 461 -0.53 29.77 -4.49
CA ASP A 461 -0.60 29.89 -3.02
C ASP A 461 -1.60 28.94 -2.34
N LYS A 462 -2.41 28.22 -3.12
CA LYS A 462 -3.47 27.35 -2.61
C LYS A 462 -2.97 25.94 -2.39
N ASN A 463 -3.39 25.33 -1.28
CA ASN A 463 -3.12 23.93 -0.99
C ASN A 463 -4.32 23.08 -1.42
N PRO A 464 -4.13 22.09 -2.29
CA PRO A 464 -5.03 20.95 -2.38
C PRO A 464 -5.05 20.15 -1.06
N PRO A 465 -6.01 19.23 -0.87
CA PRO A 465 -5.91 18.21 0.18
C PRO A 465 -4.58 17.44 0.07
N ALA A 466 -4.05 16.97 1.21
CA ALA A 466 -2.75 16.28 1.29
C ALA A 466 -2.90 14.95 2.02
N ASN A 467 -3.18 13.88 1.27
CA ASN A 467 -3.39 12.53 1.80
C ASN A 467 -2.90 11.46 0.82
N MET A 468 -3.66 11.13 -0.23
CA MET A 468 -3.29 10.13 -1.24
C MET A 468 -3.50 10.66 -2.67
N GLY A 469 -2.67 10.17 -3.60
CA GLY A 469 -2.98 10.22 -5.03
C GLY A 469 -3.82 9.01 -5.44
N ILE A 470 -4.55 9.14 -6.55
CA ILE A 470 -5.26 8.03 -7.20
C ILE A 470 -5.42 8.31 -8.69
N TYR A 471 -5.18 7.33 -9.56
CA TYR A 471 -5.56 7.38 -10.97
C TYR A 471 -7.00 6.91 -11.14
N TRP A 472 -7.93 7.85 -11.30
CA TRP A 472 -9.36 7.58 -11.30
C TRP A 472 -10.07 7.91 -12.62
N ASP A 473 -9.68 9.01 -13.28
CA ASP A 473 -10.33 9.49 -14.49
C ASP A 473 -9.73 8.92 -15.79
N GLY A 474 -9.71 9.71 -16.87
CA GLY A 474 -9.35 9.26 -18.20
C GLY A 474 -7.99 9.74 -18.68
N ASP A 475 -7.33 10.67 -17.98
CA ASP A 475 -6.03 11.22 -18.33
C ASP A 475 -4.90 10.68 -17.41
N PHE A 476 -3.66 11.13 -17.62
CA PHE A 476 -2.50 10.71 -16.82
C PHE A 476 -2.19 11.58 -15.60
N LEU A 477 -2.93 12.66 -15.38
CA LEU A 477 -2.80 13.43 -14.15
C LEU A 477 -3.47 12.65 -13.02
N SER A 478 -2.83 12.65 -11.85
CA SER A 478 -3.38 12.04 -10.66
C SER A 478 -4.56 12.85 -10.10
N GLU A 479 -5.54 12.15 -9.56
CA GLU A 479 -6.55 12.72 -8.67
C GLU A 479 -6.06 12.72 -7.23
N ILE A 480 -6.71 13.51 -6.40
CA ILE A 480 -6.41 13.62 -4.97
C ILE A 480 -7.54 12.94 -4.19
N LEU A 481 -7.16 11.93 -3.40
CA LEU A 481 -8.02 11.21 -2.47
C LEU A 481 -7.78 11.74 -1.04
N ASP A 482 -8.83 12.24 -0.37
CA ASP A 482 -8.80 12.55 1.07
C ASP A 482 -10.11 12.13 1.75
N GLY A 483 -10.01 11.20 2.70
CA GLY A 483 -11.21 10.62 3.33
C GLY A 483 -11.99 9.80 2.32
N THR A 484 -13.26 10.15 2.13
CA THR A 484 -14.18 9.49 1.21
C THR A 484 -14.29 10.20 -0.14
N VAL A 485 -13.49 11.23 -0.38
CA VAL A 485 -13.61 12.11 -1.55
C VAL A 485 -12.43 11.93 -2.49
N ILE A 486 -12.73 11.70 -3.77
CA ILE A 486 -11.78 11.78 -4.89
C ILE A 486 -12.06 13.08 -5.64
N SER A 487 -11.03 13.89 -5.86
CA SER A 487 -11.14 15.20 -6.52
C SER A 487 -10.03 15.42 -7.55
N LYS A 488 -10.35 16.11 -8.64
CA LYS A 488 -9.39 16.54 -9.66
C LYS A 488 -8.92 17.96 -9.37
N TRP A 489 -7.62 18.20 -9.47
CA TRP A 489 -7.09 19.57 -9.42
C TRP A 489 -7.36 20.31 -10.74
N ASP A 490 -8.14 21.38 -10.66
CA ASP A 490 -8.35 22.32 -11.76
C ASP A 490 -7.24 23.37 -11.74
N TRP A 491 -6.12 23.03 -12.37
CA TRP A 491 -4.92 23.88 -12.44
C TRP A 491 -5.16 25.26 -13.06
N LYS A 492 -6.22 25.43 -13.87
CA LYS A 492 -6.59 26.74 -14.46
C LYS A 492 -7.19 27.69 -13.43
N ASN A 493 -8.03 27.16 -12.54
CA ASN A 493 -8.76 27.94 -11.53
C ASN A 493 -8.20 27.77 -10.10
N GLU A 494 -7.20 26.91 -9.97
CA GLU A 494 -6.52 26.54 -8.73
C GLU A 494 -7.53 26.10 -7.66
N ARG A 495 -8.25 25.01 -7.92
CA ARG A 495 -9.21 24.41 -6.97
C ARG A 495 -9.38 22.92 -7.22
N SER A 496 -9.76 22.18 -6.18
CA SER A 496 -10.15 20.77 -6.30
C SER A 496 -11.63 20.66 -6.65
N ASN A 497 -11.97 19.95 -7.73
CA ASN A 497 -13.33 19.63 -8.13
C ASN A 497 -13.63 18.16 -7.77
N VAL A 498 -14.69 17.91 -7.01
CA VAL A 498 -15.08 16.55 -6.60
C VAL A 498 -15.52 15.74 -7.83
N LEU A 499 -14.95 14.54 -7.98
CA LEU A 499 -15.35 13.55 -8.99
C LEU A 499 -16.19 12.42 -8.38
N PHE A 500 -15.84 12.00 -7.17
CA PHE A 500 -16.50 10.89 -6.49
C PHE A 500 -16.47 11.11 -4.97
N GLU A 501 -17.54 10.65 -4.29
CA GLU A 501 -17.66 10.73 -2.84
C GLU A 501 -18.35 9.45 -2.31
N ALA A 502 -17.59 8.62 -1.61
CA ALA A 502 -18.01 7.33 -1.11
C ALA A 502 -19.06 7.41 0.01
N GLU A 503 -19.14 8.54 0.73
CA GLU A 503 -20.15 8.77 1.78
C GLU A 503 -21.59 8.71 1.23
N ASN A 504 -21.79 9.06 -0.04
CA ASN A 504 -23.07 8.88 -0.76
C ASN A 504 -23.50 7.41 -0.86
N PHE A 505 -22.58 6.48 -0.58
CA PHE A 505 -22.78 5.05 -0.48
C PHE A 505 -22.51 4.56 0.95
N GLN A 506 -22.79 5.35 1.98
CA GLN A 506 -22.70 4.96 3.40
C GLN A 506 -21.30 4.44 3.80
N CYS A 507 -20.26 4.87 3.08
CA CYS A 507 -18.90 4.49 3.39
C CYS A 507 -18.24 5.51 4.30
N GLU A 508 -17.27 5.06 5.10
CA GLU A 508 -16.47 5.91 5.96
C GLU A 508 -14.97 5.65 5.77
N SER A 509 -14.16 6.67 6.01
CA SER A 509 -12.70 6.54 6.07
C SER A 509 -12.24 5.96 7.42
N ASN A 510 -10.98 5.53 7.46
CA ASN A 510 -10.30 4.94 8.59
C ASN A 510 -9.30 5.90 9.26
N ASN A 511 -8.78 5.48 10.41
CA ASN A 511 -7.62 6.08 11.09
C ASN A 511 -7.80 7.56 11.50
N GLY A 512 -9.04 7.94 11.81
CA GLY A 512 -9.39 9.24 12.37
C GLY A 512 -9.00 10.38 11.44
N THR A 513 -8.12 11.27 11.92
CA THR A 513 -7.67 12.41 11.10
C THR A 513 -6.79 12.00 9.92
N LYS A 514 -6.19 10.79 9.91
CA LYS A 514 -5.45 10.27 8.76
C LYS A 514 -6.35 10.04 7.55
N LYS A 515 -7.64 9.75 7.80
CA LYS A 515 -8.69 9.69 6.77
C LYS A 515 -8.33 8.73 5.62
N ASN A 516 -7.83 7.56 5.95
CA ASN A 516 -7.42 6.59 4.93
C ASN A 516 -8.64 5.88 4.31
N PRO A 517 -8.60 5.49 3.03
CA PRO A 517 -9.41 4.37 2.56
C PRO A 517 -8.96 3.08 3.28
N ALA A 518 -9.68 1.97 3.09
CA ALA A 518 -9.18 0.67 3.52
C ALA A 518 -8.01 0.22 2.64
N LEU A 519 -8.11 0.45 1.33
CA LEU A 519 -7.05 0.23 0.33
C LEU A 519 -7.34 1.08 -0.93
N VAL A 520 -6.30 1.55 -1.61
CA VAL A 520 -6.35 2.02 -3.01
C VAL A 520 -5.35 1.18 -3.84
N ALA A 521 -5.83 0.56 -4.92
CA ALA A 521 -5.02 -0.33 -5.78
C ALA A 521 -5.72 -0.64 -7.12
N ASP A 522 -4.98 -0.88 -8.20
CA ASP A 522 -5.49 -1.58 -9.42
C ASP A 522 -5.76 -3.07 -9.09
N LEU A 523 -6.98 -3.38 -8.67
CA LEU A 523 -7.37 -4.72 -8.22
C LEU A 523 -8.00 -5.57 -9.32
N PHE A 524 -8.54 -4.92 -10.36
CA PHE A 524 -9.14 -5.52 -11.55
C PHE A 524 -9.51 -4.40 -12.53
N GLY A 525 -10.08 -4.74 -13.67
CA GLY A 525 -10.36 -3.75 -14.70
C GLY A 525 -9.07 -3.31 -15.39
N ASP A 526 -9.05 -2.09 -15.90
CA ASP A 526 -7.85 -1.54 -16.53
C ASP A 526 -6.94 -0.87 -15.50
N TRP A 527 -5.91 -0.15 -15.96
CA TRP A 527 -4.82 0.39 -15.14
C TRP A 527 -5.22 1.37 -14.02
N ARG A 528 -6.48 1.77 -13.94
CA ARG A 528 -6.93 2.76 -12.96
C ARG A 528 -7.27 2.06 -11.67
N GLU A 529 -7.15 2.83 -10.59
CA GLU A 529 -7.12 2.25 -9.26
C GLU A 529 -8.54 2.15 -8.71
N GLU A 530 -8.86 0.97 -8.17
CA GLU A 530 -9.99 0.80 -7.29
C GLU A 530 -9.73 1.43 -5.92
N VAL A 531 -10.81 1.81 -5.24
CA VAL A 531 -10.78 2.21 -3.85
C VAL A 531 -11.74 1.38 -3.01
N ILE A 532 -11.27 0.91 -1.84
CA ILE A 532 -12.04 0.13 -0.88
C ILE A 532 -12.37 0.99 0.33
N TYR A 533 -13.64 0.99 0.75
CA TYR A 533 -14.06 1.57 2.02
C TYR A 533 -14.92 0.60 2.82
N ARG A 534 -14.88 0.73 4.15
CA ARG A 534 -15.88 0.12 5.02
C ARG A 534 -17.20 0.87 4.94
N THR A 535 -18.30 0.17 5.20
CA THR A 535 -19.58 0.81 5.50
C THR A 535 -19.61 1.38 6.91
N ALA A 536 -20.45 2.40 7.14
CA ALA A 536 -20.64 3.05 8.44
C ALA A 536 -21.12 2.07 9.54
N ASP A 537 -21.83 1.01 9.17
CA ASP A 537 -22.27 -0.05 10.08
C ASP A 537 -21.25 -1.18 10.24
N ASN A 538 -20.08 -1.07 9.60
CA ASN A 538 -18.97 -2.01 9.64
C ASN A 538 -19.31 -3.43 9.18
N ARG A 539 -20.35 -3.60 8.34
CA ARG A 539 -20.81 -4.91 7.85
C ARG A 539 -20.26 -5.31 6.49
N GLU A 540 -19.82 -4.35 5.69
CA GLU A 540 -19.28 -4.61 4.35
C GLU A 540 -18.01 -3.79 4.10
N LEU A 541 -17.13 -4.32 3.26
CA LEU A 541 -16.27 -3.47 2.44
C LEU A 541 -16.98 -3.22 1.10
N ARG A 542 -16.79 -2.04 0.52
CA ARG A 542 -17.29 -1.68 -0.82
C ARG A 542 -16.12 -1.27 -1.69
N ILE A 543 -15.94 -2.00 -2.79
CA ILE A 543 -14.90 -1.72 -3.79
C ILE A 543 -15.53 -0.91 -4.92
N PHE A 544 -14.95 0.25 -5.22
CA PHE A 544 -15.35 1.12 -6.30
C PHE A 544 -14.28 1.11 -7.38
N THR A 545 -14.71 0.96 -8.62
CA THR A 545 -13.88 1.11 -9.82
C THR A 545 -14.47 2.21 -10.70
N THR A 546 -13.63 2.88 -11.48
CA THR A 546 -14.06 3.98 -12.34
C THR A 546 -14.94 3.50 -13.50
N ILE A 547 -15.80 4.40 -13.99
CA ILE A 547 -16.60 4.21 -15.21
C ILE A 547 -16.32 5.31 -16.24
N ILE A 548 -15.32 6.16 -15.97
CA ILE A 548 -14.92 7.25 -16.85
C ILE A 548 -14.12 6.61 -17.99
N PRO A 549 -14.40 6.84 -19.28
CA PRO A 549 -13.55 6.31 -20.36
C PRO A 549 -12.15 6.96 -20.37
N THR A 550 -11.15 6.21 -20.80
CA THR A 550 -9.77 6.71 -21.01
C THR A 550 -9.38 6.53 -22.48
N LYS A 551 -8.43 7.31 -22.99
CA LYS A 551 -7.78 7.05 -24.29
C LYS A 551 -6.46 6.28 -24.13
N HIS A 552 -6.08 5.99 -22.89
CA HIS A 552 -4.81 5.41 -22.51
C HIS A 552 -4.96 3.93 -22.21
N ARG A 553 -3.85 3.22 -22.40
CA ARG A 553 -3.71 1.81 -22.10
C ARG A 553 -2.34 1.60 -21.50
N LEU A 554 -2.32 0.88 -20.41
CA LEU A 554 -1.14 0.53 -19.65
C LEU A 554 -1.30 -0.91 -19.22
N TYR A 555 -0.17 -1.54 -18.96
CA TYR A 555 -0.13 -2.73 -18.14
C TYR A 555 -0.81 -2.47 -16.80
N THR A 556 -1.44 -3.49 -16.23
CA THR A 556 -1.95 -3.41 -14.85
C THR A 556 -0.83 -2.91 -13.93
N LEU A 557 -1.14 -1.94 -13.06
CA LEU A 557 -0.15 -1.35 -12.15
C LEU A 557 0.36 -2.38 -11.15
N MET A 558 -0.39 -3.46 -10.90
CA MET A 558 0.10 -4.58 -10.09
C MET A 558 1.22 -5.39 -10.75
N HIS A 559 1.53 -5.15 -12.02
CA HIS A 559 2.71 -5.67 -12.71
C HIS A 559 3.85 -4.64 -12.79
N ASN A 560 3.66 -3.42 -12.30
CA ASN A 560 4.74 -2.47 -12.03
C ASN A 560 5.40 -2.85 -10.68
N PRO A 561 6.72 -3.11 -10.64
CA PRO A 561 7.38 -3.67 -9.46
C PRO A 561 7.27 -2.74 -8.24
N GLN A 562 7.59 -1.45 -8.38
CA GLN A 562 7.49 -0.49 -7.27
C GLN A 562 6.04 -0.30 -6.81
N TYR A 563 5.10 -0.16 -7.74
CA TYR A 563 3.68 0.01 -7.41
C TYR A 563 3.16 -1.19 -6.62
N ARG A 564 3.45 -2.42 -7.08
CA ARG A 564 2.98 -3.64 -6.42
C ARG A 564 3.53 -3.77 -5.01
N LEU A 565 4.80 -3.43 -4.79
CA LEU A 565 5.39 -3.40 -3.46
C LEU A 565 4.75 -2.34 -2.56
N SER A 566 4.30 -1.23 -3.16
CA SER A 566 3.53 -0.20 -2.46
C SER A 566 2.21 -0.70 -1.90
N ILE A 567 1.54 -1.61 -2.61
CA ILE A 567 0.31 -2.25 -2.10
C ILE A 567 0.60 -3.18 -0.90
N VAL A 568 1.82 -3.74 -0.79
CA VAL A 568 2.23 -4.53 0.38
C VAL A 568 2.38 -3.65 1.61
N TRP A 569 3.03 -2.48 1.48
CA TRP A 569 3.30 -1.61 2.62
C TRP A 569 2.21 -0.56 2.86
N GLN A 570 1.14 -0.47 2.06
CA GLN A 570 0.13 0.58 2.20
C GLN A 570 -0.53 0.61 3.59
N ASN A 571 -0.71 -0.53 4.25
CA ASN A 571 -1.26 -0.61 5.62
C ASN A 571 -0.24 -0.24 6.72
N VAL A 572 1.00 0.07 6.36
CA VAL A 572 2.11 0.11 7.31
C VAL A 572 2.24 1.50 7.93
N GLY A 573 2.15 1.57 9.25
CA GLY A 573 2.27 2.80 10.04
C GLY A 573 1.21 3.84 9.65
N TYR A 574 1.63 4.91 8.97
CA TYR A 574 0.74 5.90 8.37
C TYR A 574 0.72 5.72 6.86
N ASN A 575 -0.37 5.12 6.37
CA ASN A 575 -0.59 4.72 4.98
C ASN A 575 -0.20 5.84 4.00
N GLN A 576 0.63 5.53 3.01
CA GLN A 576 1.02 6.43 1.91
C GLN A 576 0.46 5.91 0.58
N PRO A 577 0.22 6.79 -0.42
CA PRO A 577 -0.22 6.36 -1.74
C PRO A 577 0.87 5.56 -2.48
N PRO A 578 0.48 4.60 -3.35
CA PRO A 578 1.42 3.91 -4.20
C PRO A 578 1.98 4.83 -5.30
N HIS A 579 3.17 4.50 -5.78
CA HIS A 579 3.82 5.17 -6.92
C HIS A 579 4.33 4.13 -7.92
N THR A 580 4.33 4.49 -9.20
CA THR A 580 4.99 3.73 -10.27
C THR A 580 6.50 4.01 -10.28
N ASP A 581 7.28 3.06 -10.80
CA ASP A 581 8.72 3.22 -11.07
C ASP A 581 9.03 4.06 -12.33
N TYR A 582 8.00 4.54 -13.04
CA TYR A 582 8.11 5.44 -14.18
C TYR A 582 7.14 6.61 -14.06
N TYR A 583 7.48 7.73 -14.70
CA TYR A 583 6.62 8.91 -14.79
C TYR A 583 5.44 8.67 -15.74
N LEU A 584 4.25 9.12 -15.32
CA LEU A 584 3.02 9.06 -16.13
C LEU A 584 2.61 10.46 -16.58
N ASP A 585 2.66 10.68 -17.90
CA ASP A 585 2.25 11.93 -18.54
C ASP A 585 1.90 11.73 -20.02
N GLU A 586 1.16 12.67 -20.59
CA GLU A 586 0.76 12.71 -22.00
C GLU A 586 1.95 12.79 -22.96
N SER A 587 3.14 13.18 -22.50
CA SER A 587 4.38 13.17 -23.25
C SER A 587 5.00 11.77 -23.42
N VAL A 588 4.62 10.79 -22.57
CA VAL A 588 5.11 9.41 -22.64
C VAL A 588 4.49 8.71 -23.84
N LYS A 589 5.33 8.32 -24.82
CA LYS A 589 4.88 7.75 -26.09
C LYS A 589 4.77 6.23 -26.10
N GLU A 590 5.63 5.58 -25.34
CA GLU A 590 5.73 4.13 -25.22
C GLU A 590 5.79 3.83 -23.72
N MET A 591 4.91 2.94 -23.25
CA MET A 591 4.89 2.55 -21.85
C MET A 591 5.96 1.48 -21.62
N PRO A 592 6.77 1.55 -20.55
CA PRO A 592 7.74 0.53 -20.24
C PRO A 592 7.08 -0.85 -20.13
N GLU A 593 7.59 -1.83 -20.87
CA GLU A 593 7.17 -3.23 -20.73
C GLU A 593 7.74 -3.77 -19.41
N PRO A 594 6.90 -4.34 -18.52
CA PRO A 594 7.39 -4.90 -17.27
C PRO A 594 8.33 -6.10 -17.52
N ASP A 595 9.57 -6.05 -17.02
CA ASP A 595 10.47 -7.21 -17.02
C ASP A 595 10.09 -8.19 -15.90
N ILE A 596 9.05 -8.99 -16.16
CA ILE A 596 8.45 -9.85 -15.15
C ILE A 596 8.36 -11.30 -15.60
N PHE A 597 8.42 -12.18 -14.61
CA PHE A 597 8.04 -13.59 -14.74
C PHE A 597 6.92 -13.91 -13.74
N THR A 598 5.97 -14.74 -14.19
CA THR A 598 4.82 -15.18 -13.39
C THR A 598 4.84 -16.69 -13.19
N VAL A 599 4.56 -17.15 -11.97
CA VAL A 599 4.34 -18.56 -11.66
C VAL A 599 2.84 -18.81 -11.67
N SER A 600 2.36 -19.65 -12.58
CA SER A 600 1.01 -20.21 -12.50
C SER A 600 1.10 -21.53 -11.73
N PRO A 601 0.40 -21.70 -10.59
CA PRO A 601 0.39 -22.98 -9.91
C PRO A 601 -0.14 -24.04 -10.85
N LYS A 602 0.49 -25.22 -10.89
CA LYS A 602 -0.07 -26.36 -11.62
C LYS A 602 -1.41 -26.69 -10.99
N THR A 603 -2.51 -26.45 -11.70
CA THR A 603 -3.80 -27.03 -11.33
C THR A 603 -3.65 -28.54 -11.45
N ASP A 604 -3.61 -29.24 -10.32
CA ASP A 604 -3.77 -30.69 -10.31
C ASP A 604 -5.13 -31.00 -10.96
N ASN A 605 -5.08 -31.60 -12.15
CA ASN A 605 -6.26 -32.02 -12.91
C ASN A 605 -6.99 -33.19 -12.23
#